data_AF-A0A2K3LRE3-F1
#
_entry.id   AF-A0A2K3LRE3-F1
#
_cell.length_a   1.000
_cell.length_b   1.000
_cell.length_c   1.000
_cell.angle_alpha   90.00
_cell.angle_beta   90.00
_cell.angle_gamma   90.00
#
_symmetry.space_group_name_H-M   'P 1'
#
loop_
_entity.id
_entity.type
_entity.pdbx_description
1 polymer ?
#
loop_
_entity_poly.entity_id
_entity_poly.type
_entity_poly.pdbx_seq_one_letter_code
_entity_poly.pdbx_strand_id
1 'polypeptide(L)'
;DSSRACYGAKHVEVAHERLAVQTLLIADSLFRNADIPKRKKYVNLVNSVKDSGGSVHVFSSMHASGEQLEQISGIAAILRFPLPDLEDIEM
;
A
#
# COMPACT_ATOMS: atom_id res chain seq x y z
N ASP A 1 6.80 -15.30 -6.84
CA ASP A 1 8.06 -14.61 -6.57
C ASP A 1 7.81 -13.63 -5.42
N SER A 2 8.27 -13.94 -4.21
CA SER A 2 7.95 -13.17 -2.99
C SER A 2 8.43 -11.72 -3.08
N SER A 3 9.50 -11.50 -3.83
CA SER A 3 10.12 -10.20 -4.08
C SER A 3 9.24 -9.20 -4.87
N ARG A 4 8.08 -9.63 -5.38
CA ARG A 4 7.14 -8.82 -6.19
C ARG A 4 5.91 -8.33 -5.44
N ALA A 5 5.85 -8.51 -4.13
CA ALA A 5 4.79 -7.95 -3.30
C ALA A 5 5.36 -7.45 -1.98
N CYS A 6 4.80 -6.37 -1.45
CA CYS A 6 5.14 -5.86 -0.13
C CYS A 6 3.90 -5.39 0.62
N TYR A 7 3.97 -5.34 1.94
CA TYR A 7 2.92 -4.84 2.82
C TYR A 7 3.53 -3.98 3.93
N GLY A 8 2.72 -3.11 4.53
CA GLY A 8 3.18 -2.11 5.48
C GLY A 8 3.43 -0.75 4.82
N ALA A 9 3.09 0.32 5.53
CA ALA A 9 3.15 1.68 4.99
C ALA A 9 4.57 2.05 4.52
N LYS A 10 5.61 1.73 5.31
CA LYS A 10 7.01 2.04 5.00
C LYS A 10 7.50 1.32 3.74
N HIS A 11 7.23 0.02 3.61
CA HIS A 11 7.62 -0.75 2.42
C HIS A 11 6.91 -0.27 1.16
N VAL A 12 5.61 0.04 1.26
CA VAL A 12 4.83 0.53 0.13
C VAL A 12 5.30 1.93 -0.30
N GLU A 13 5.66 2.79 0.66
CA GLU A 13 6.23 4.11 0.38
C GLU A 13 7.57 4.00 -0.35
N VAL A 14 8.50 3.16 0.13
CA VAL A 14 9.79 2.96 -0.55
C VAL A 14 9.60 2.33 -1.93
N ALA A 15 8.69 1.37 -2.07
CA ALA A 15 8.36 0.80 -3.37
C ALA A 15 7.79 1.85 -4.34
N HIS A 16 6.98 2.78 -3.84
CA HIS A 16 6.43 3.87 -4.62
C HIS A 16 7.50 4.90 -5.03
N GLU A 17 8.41 5.26 -4.12
CA GLU A 17 9.56 6.12 -4.39
C GLU A 17 10.46 5.55 -5.51
N ARG A 18 10.59 4.22 -5.57
CA ARG A 18 11.32 3.50 -6.63
C ARG A 18 10.49 3.27 -7.90
N LEU A 19 9.29 3.84 -8.02
CA LEU A 19 8.35 3.65 -9.14
C LEU A 19 8.03 2.16 -9.42
N ALA A 20 8.12 1.32 -8.40
CA ALA A 20 7.94 -0.11 -8.53
C ALA A 20 6.48 -0.54 -8.37
N VAL A 21 5.60 0.31 -7.83
CA VAL A 21 4.19 -0.05 -7.58
C VAL A 21 3.43 -0.21 -8.90
N GLN A 22 2.85 -1.40 -9.11
CA GLN A 22 1.92 -1.70 -10.19
C GLN A 22 0.47 -1.57 -9.71
N THR A 23 0.19 -2.15 -8.54
CA THR A 23 -1.15 -2.19 -7.95
C THR A 23 -1.05 -1.93 -6.46
N LEU A 24 -1.70 -0.88 -5.99
CA LEU A 24 -1.86 -0.57 -4.57
C LEU A 24 -3.17 -1.17 -4.05
N LEU A 25 -3.09 -1.87 -2.93
CA LEU A 25 -4.21 -2.46 -2.19
C LEU A 25 -4.32 -1.71 -0.86
N ILE A 26 -5.46 -1.08 -0.58
CA ILE A 26 -5.62 -0.28 0.63
C ILE A 26 -7.00 -0.48 1.26
N ALA A 27 -7.04 -0.69 2.58
CA ALA A 27 -8.28 -0.81 3.34
C ALA A 27 -8.94 0.57 3.54
N ASP A 28 -10.26 0.63 3.42
CA ASP A 28 -11.01 1.89 3.55
C ASP A 28 -10.99 2.46 4.99
N SER A 29 -10.71 1.63 5.98
CA SER A 29 -10.46 2.03 7.37
C SER A 29 -9.28 3.00 7.53
N LEU A 30 -8.25 2.89 6.68
CA LEU A 30 -7.11 3.81 6.69
C LEU A 30 -7.50 5.24 6.26
N PHE A 31 -8.58 5.40 5.48
CA PHE A 31 -9.15 6.72 5.18
C PHE A 31 -10.09 7.23 6.27
N ARG A 32 -10.64 6.34 7.11
CA ARG A 32 -11.53 6.71 8.23
C ARG A 32 -10.78 7.00 9.53
N ASN A 33 -9.45 7.00 9.51
CA ASN A 33 -8.62 7.26 10.70
C ASN A 33 -8.89 8.67 11.27
N ALA A 34 -8.96 8.76 12.61
CA ALA A 34 -9.15 10.02 13.34
C ALA A 34 -7.96 10.98 13.17
N ASP A 35 -6.77 10.44 12.88
CA ASP A 35 -5.55 11.19 12.60
C ASP A 35 -5.61 11.82 11.18
N ILE A 36 -5.87 13.13 11.15
CA ILE A 36 -5.97 13.92 9.91
C ILE A 36 -4.67 13.87 9.09
N PRO A 37 -3.47 14.09 9.68
CA PRO A 37 -2.19 13.89 8.99
C PRO A 37 -2.07 12.53 8.30
N LYS A 38 -2.35 11.42 9.01
CA LYS A 38 -2.28 10.07 8.41
C LYS A 38 -3.25 9.88 7.26
N ARG A 39 -4.49 10.37 7.41
CA ARG A 39 -5.48 10.31 6.33
C ARG A 39 -5.01 11.04 5.08
N LYS A 40 -4.45 12.25 5.22
CA LYS A 40 -3.89 13.02 4.10
C LYS A 40 -2.73 12.28 3.43
N LYS A 41 -1.86 11.62 4.21
CA LYS A 41 -0.75 10.81 3.70
C LYS A 41 -1.24 9.72 2.75
N TYR A 42 -2.23 8.93 3.16
CA TYR A 42 -2.77 7.85 2.32
C TYR A 42 -3.52 8.35 1.10
N VAL A 43 -4.28 9.45 1.22
CA VAL A 43 -4.93 10.08 0.06
C VAL A 43 -3.89 10.54 -0.97
N ASN A 44 -2.81 11.18 -0.52
CA ASN A 44 -1.72 11.62 -1.39
C ASN A 44 -1.00 10.43 -2.04
N LEU A 45 -0.74 9.36 -1.29
CA LEU A 45 -0.12 8.14 -1.82
C LEU A 45 -0.99 7.50 -2.92
N VAL A 46 -2.30 7.39 -2.69
CA VAL A 46 -3.25 6.86 -3.69
C VAL A 46 -3.23 7.68 -4.98
N ASN A 47 -3.26 9.01 -4.86
CA ASN A 47 -3.20 9.88 -6.04
C ASN A 47 -1.86 9.73 -6.75
N SER A 48 -0.75 9.74 -6.00
CA SER A 48 0.59 9.62 -6.57
C SER A 48 0.82 8.28 -7.27
N VAL A 49 0.30 7.17 -6.75
CA VAL A 49 0.36 5.86 -7.44
C VAL A 49 -0.37 5.91 -8.77
N LYS A 50 -1.56 6.54 -8.83
CA LYS A 50 -2.31 6.71 -10.08
C LYS A 50 -1.55 7.59 -11.08
N ASP A 51 -0.95 8.68 -10.61
CA ASP A 51 -0.15 9.60 -11.44
C ASP A 51 1.11 8.91 -12.02
N SER A 52 1.71 8.00 -11.25
CA SER A 52 2.82 7.13 -11.71
C SER A 52 2.35 5.97 -12.61
N GLY A 53 1.09 5.94 -13.02
CA GLY A 53 0.50 4.92 -13.91
C GLY A 53 0.23 3.57 -13.23
N GLY A 54 0.18 3.53 -11.90
CA GLY A 54 -0.25 2.36 -11.13
C GLY A 54 -1.77 2.29 -10.98
N SER A 55 -2.27 1.12 -10.61
CA SER A 55 -3.68 0.88 -10.29
C SER A 55 -3.89 0.90 -8.77
N VAL A 56 -5.08 1.30 -8.32
CA VAL A 56 -5.41 1.34 -6.89
C VAL A 56 -6.74 0.62 -6.66
N HIS A 57 -6.75 -0.32 -5.72
CA HIS A 57 -7.94 -1.01 -5.23
C HIS A 57 -8.18 -0.68 -3.76
N VAL A 58 -9.38 -0.20 -3.48
CA VAL A 58 -9.84 0.07 -2.12
C VAL A 58 -10.70 -1.10 -1.65
N PHE A 59 -10.33 -1.70 -0.53
CA PHE A 59 -11.05 -2.82 0.07
C PHE A 59 -11.90 -2.33 1.24
N SER A 60 -13.15 -2.78 1.30
CA SER A 60 -13.99 -2.51 2.46
C SER A 60 -13.54 -3.36 3.64
N SER A 61 -13.27 -2.72 4.77
CA SER A 61 -12.99 -3.38 6.05
C SER A 61 -14.16 -4.24 6.57
N MET A 62 -15.35 -4.14 5.96
CA MET A 62 -16.52 -4.96 6.29
C MET A 62 -16.65 -6.22 5.40
N HIS A 63 -15.68 -6.48 4.54
CA HIS A 63 -15.62 -7.67 3.70
C HIS A 63 -14.38 -8.49 4.07
N ALA A 64 -14.46 -9.82 3.93
CA ALA A 64 -13.38 -10.74 4.31
C ALA A 64 -12.02 -10.36 3.70
N SER A 65 -11.99 -9.84 2.47
CA SER A 65 -10.76 -9.37 1.83
C SER A 65 -10.15 -8.13 2.49
N GLY A 66 -10.98 -7.22 3.02
CA GLY A 66 -10.50 -6.05 3.76
C GLY A 66 -10.02 -6.44 5.15
N GLU A 67 -10.73 -7.33 5.84
CA GLU A 67 -10.29 -7.88 7.14
C GLU A 67 -8.92 -8.56 7.03
N GLN A 68 -8.71 -9.37 5.98
CA GLN A 68 -7.42 -9.99 5.70
C GLN A 68 -6.31 -8.95 5.44
N LEU A 69 -6.62 -7.91 4.67
CA LEU A 69 -5.65 -6.84 4.40
C LEU A 69 -5.30 -6.08 5.68
N GLU A 70 -6.26 -5.82 6.58
CA GLU A 70 -6.02 -5.19 7.87
C GLU A 70 -5.12 -6.01 8.79
N GLN A 71 -5.24 -7.33 8.78
CA GLN A 71 -4.34 -8.23 9.52
C GLN A 71 -2.88 -8.08 9.10
N ILE A 72 -2.61 -7.61 7.86
CA ILE A 72 -1.28 -7.34 7.32
C ILE A 72 -1.01 -5.83 7.15
N SER A 73 -1.48 -5.00 8.09
CA SER A 73 -1.33 -3.53 8.19
C SER A 73 -2.38 -2.65 7.49
N GLY A 74 -3.25 -3.23 6.66
CA GLY A 74 -4.27 -2.50 5.91
C GLY A 74 -3.78 -1.90 4.59
N ILE A 75 -2.48 -2.03 4.26
CA ILE A 75 -1.90 -1.53 3.01
C ILE A 75 -0.87 -2.52 2.45
N ALA A 76 -0.97 -2.79 1.15
CA ALA A 76 -0.06 -3.66 0.42
C ALA A 76 0.09 -3.21 -1.03
N ALA A 77 1.15 -3.66 -1.69
CA ALA A 77 1.39 -3.36 -3.10
C ALA A 77 1.93 -4.58 -3.85
N ILE A 78 1.50 -4.70 -5.10
CA ILE A 78 2.07 -5.60 -6.10
C ILE A 78 3.03 -4.77 -6.96
N LEU A 79 4.22 -5.31 -7.18
CA LEU A 79 5.33 -4.60 -7.82
C LEU A 79 5.52 -5.02 -9.29
N ARG A 80 5.89 -4.03 -10.11
CA ARG A 80 6.22 -4.18 -11.54
C ARG A 80 7.45 -5.06 -11.74
N PHE A 81 8.44 -4.90 -10.87
CA PHE A 81 9.70 -5.63 -10.85
C PHE A 81 10.06 -5.97 -9.39
N PRO A 82 10.86 -7.03 -9.17
CA PRO A 82 11.23 -7.46 -7.83
C PRO A 82 12.09 -6.41 -7.12
N LEU A 83 11.85 -6.19 -5.82
CA LEU A 83 12.65 -5.32 -4.96
C LEU A 83 13.17 -6.11 -3.74
N PRO A 84 14.32 -6.80 -3.86
CA PRO A 84 14.84 -7.66 -2.80
C PRO A 84 15.20 -6.87 -1.53
N ASP A 85 15.69 -5.64 -1.67
CA ASP A 85 16.11 -4.82 -0.52
C ASP A 85 14.94 -4.31 0.35
N LEU A 86 13.68 -4.56 -0.02
CA LEU A 86 12.53 -4.14 0.80
C LEU A 86 12.44 -4.95 2.10
N GLU A 87 12.86 -6.22 2.10
CA GLU A 87 12.83 -7.08 3.29
C GLU A 87 13.84 -6.64 4.35
N ASP A 88 14.91 -5.93 3.94
CA ASP A 88 15.94 -5.39 4.82
C ASP A 88 15.54 -4.05 5.47
N ILE A 89 14.41 -3.48 5.06
CA ILE A 89 13.90 -2.23 5.65
C ILE A 89 13.13 -2.60 6.91
N GLU A 90 13.70 -2.33 8.09
CA GLU A 90 13.00 -2.57 9.36
C GLU A 90 11.63 -1.86 9.37
N MET A 91 10.56 -2.60 9.68
CA MET A 91 9.17 -2.13 9.72
C MET A 91 8.94 -1.03 10.76
#